data_AF-A0AA88IFM7-F1
#
_entry.id   AF-A0AA88IFM7-F1
#
_cell.length_a   1.000
_cell.length_b   1.000
_cell.length_c   1.000
_cell.angle_alpha   90.00
_cell.angle_beta   90.00
_cell.angle_gamma   90.00
#
_symmetry.space_group_name_H-M   'P 1'
#
loop_
_entity.id
_entity.type
_entity.pdbx_description
1 polymer ?
#
loop_
_entity_poly.entity_id
_entity_poly.type
_entity_poly.pdbx_seq_one_letter_code
_entity_poly.pdbx_strand_id
1 'polypeptide(L)'
;KKKFQEKSDCSNIQMVFLQGVTNLIEEKKFEEALECFADNISKISYAQRSIYEEEIVILAEVVSTYCDDAYFLQVLQLYPQHPKLLFLYACILLRVGKLPFARRVTEKSLSVYPTDLRLLDLQERIRFKSVDRWHFRMLNDKVRNQCYYNAISRKISGGCKTVLDIGCGTGVLSQVQILFWP
;
A
#
# COMPACT_ATOMS: atom_id res chain seq x y z
N LYS A 1 -18.98 38.57 -12.55
CA LYS A 1 -17.65 39.10 -12.95
C LYS A 1 -16.55 38.67 -11.97
N LYS A 2 -16.62 38.99 -10.66
CA LYS A 2 -15.65 38.48 -9.63
C LYS A 2 -15.42 36.96 -9.65
N LYS A 3 -16.47 36.12 -9.63
CA LYS A 3 -16.35 34.64 -9.71
C LYS A 3 -15.70 34.09 -10.98
N PHE A 4 -15.74 34.85 -12.08
CA PHE A 4 -15.14 34.44 -13.37
C PHE A 4 -13.67 34.85 -13.46
N GLN A 5 -13.33 35.99 -12.85
CA GLN A 5 -11.96 36.47 -12.70
C GLN A 5 -11.16 35.60 -11.70
N GLU A 6 -11.76 35.22 -10.58
CA GLU A 6 -11.15 34.26 -9.64
C GLU A 6 -10.88 32.89 -10.29
N LYS A 7 -11.79 32.39 -11.14
CA LYS A 7 -11.55 31.14 -11.89
C LYS A 7 -10.41 31.28 -12.92
N SER A 8 -10.35 32.40 -13.63
CA SER A 8 -9.30 32.68 -14.63
C SER A 8 -7.91 32.80 -14.01
N ASP A 9 -7.80 33.50 -12.87
CA ASP A 9 -6.53 33.66 -12.16
C ASP A 9 -6.10 32.32 -11.51
N CYS A 10 -7.05 31.55 -10.99
CA CYS A 10 -6.82 30.20 -10.43
C CYS A 10 -6.29 29.21 -11.48
N SER A 11 -6.79 29.27 -12.73
CA SER A 11 -6.31 28.41 -13.83
C SER A 11 -4.89 28.74 -14.30
N ASN A 12 -4.49 30.02 -14.24
CA ASN A 12 -3.13 30.43 -14.62
C ASN A 12 -2.12 30.03 -13.52
N ILE A 13 -2.53 30.17 -12.27
CA ILE A 13 -1.81 29.70 -11.08
C ILE A 13 -1.63 28.16 -11.12
N GLN A 14 -2.68 27.41 -11.47
CA GLN A 14 -2.64 25.94 -11.65
C GLN A 14 -1.57 25.50 -12.65
N MET A 15 -1.57 26.08 -13.86
CA MET A 15 -0.64 25.71 -14.93
C MET A 15 0.82 26.02 -14.58
N VAL A 16 1.08 27.18 -13.97
CA VAL A 16 2.45 27.61 -13.60
C VAL A 16 3.03 26.71 -12.50
N PHE A 17 2.23 26.28 -11.53
CA PHE A 17 2.71 25.39 -10.47
C PHE A 17 2.95 23.96 -10.94
N LEU A 18 2.03 23.39 -11.72
CA LEU A 18 2.24 22.08 -12.33
C LEU A 18 3.50 22.09 -13.20
N GLN A 19 3.66 23.10 -14.05
CA GLN A 19 4.85 23.21 -14.91
C GLN A 19 6.13 23.40 -14.07
N GLY A 20 6.10 24.23 -13.03
CA GLY A 20 7.25 24.48 -12.17
C GLY A 20 7.71 23.22 -11.44
N VAL A 21 6.79 22.45 -10.86
CA VAL A 21 7.14 21.22 -10.15
C VAL A 21 7.60 20.14 -11.15
N THR A 22 6.96 20.04 -12.31
CA THR A 22 7.36 19.09 -13.37
C THR A 22 8.77 19.40 -13.88
N ASN A 23 9.08 20.68 -14.12
CA ASN A 23 10.43 21.10 -14.52
C ASN A 23 11.48 20.78 -13.44
N LEU A 24 11.18 21.00 -12.16
CA LEU A 24 12.09 20.65 -11.07
C LEU A 24 12.35 19.14 -10.98
N ILE A 25 11.32 18.33 -11.27
CA ILE A 25 11.46 16.87 -11.35
C ILE A 25 12.34 16.47 -12.55
N GLU A 26 12.14 17.08 -13.73
CA GLU A 26 12.98 16.86 -14.91
C GLU A 26 14.44 17.25 -14.67
N GLU A 27 14.67 18.35 -13.94
CA GLU A 27 15.98 18.80 -13.50
C GLU A 27 16.57 17.97 -12.33
N LYS A 28 15.85 16.95 -11.85
CA LYS A 28 16.23 16.10 -10.71
C LYS A 28 16.39 16.83 -9.37
N LYS A 29 15.75 17.99 -9.23
CA LYS A 29 15.72 18.80 -8.00
C LYS A 29 14.51 18.41 -7.15
N PHE A 30 14.54 17.20 -6.60
CA PHE A 30 13.39 16.60 -5.93
C PHE A 30 13.02 17.30 -4.62
N GLU A 31 14.00 17.78 -3.85
CA GLU A 31 13.75 18.52 -2.61
C GLU A 31 13.04 19.86 -2.89
N GLU A 32 13.49 20.60 -3.90
CA GLU A 32 12.85 21.86 -4.32
C GLU A 32 11.43 21.61 -4.87
N ALA A 33 11.23 20.51 -5.61
CA ALA A 33 9.91 20.10 -6.09
C ALA A 33 8.94 19.80 -4.91
N LEU A 34 9.45 19.14 -3.87
CA LEU A 34 8.72 18.84 -2.64
C LEU A 34 8.36 20.11 -1.86
N GLU A 35 9.32 21.01 -1.66
CA GLU A 35 9.10 22.28 -0.98
C GLU A 35 8.09 23.14 -1.73
N CYS A 36 8.25 23.27 -3.05
CA CYS A 36 7.32 24.01 -3.91
C CYS A 36 5.90 23.45 -3.80
N PHE A 37 5.72 22.13 -3.74
CA PHE A 37 4.40 21.55 -3.54
C PHE A 37 3.84 21.81 -2.14
N ALA A 38 4.64 21.60 -1.08
CA ALA A 38 4.20 21.80 0.30
C ALA A 38 3.76 23.26 0.54
N ASP A 39 4.54 24.21 0.03
CA ASP A 39 4.21 25.63 0.07
C ASP A 39 2.89 25.93 -0.64
N ASN A 40 2.65 25.32 -1.80
CA ASN A 40 1.42 25.52 -2.55
C ASN A 40 0.22 24.90 -1.86
N ILE A 41 0.37 23.68 -1.36
CA ILE A 41 -0.65 23.00 -0.57
C ILE A 41 -1.08 23.84 0.62
N SER A 42 -0.13 24.45 1.34
CA SER A 42 -0.42 25.27 2.52
C SER A 42 -1.26 26.51 2.20
N LYS A 43 -1.21 26.99 0.95
CA LYS A 43 -1.92 28.18 0.46
C LYS A 43 -3.33 27.86 -0.06
N ILE A 44 -3.68 26.58 -0.24
CA ILE A 44 -5.01 26.17 -0.70
C ILE A 44 -6.03 26.34 0.43
N SER A 45 -6.98 27.26 0.25
CA SER A 45 -8.10 27.42 1.19
C SER A 45 -9.02 26.19 1.18
N TYR A 46 -9.72 25.93 2.29
CA TYR A 46 -10.68 24.81 2.39
C TYR A 46 -11.73 24.83 1.25
N ALA A 47 -12.16 26.02 0.83
CA ALA A 47 -13.15 26.22 -0.22
C ALA A 47 -12.66 25.82 -1.63
N GLN A 48 -11.34 25.75 -1.83
CA GLN A 48 -10.73 25.45 -3.13
C GLN A 48 -10.27 23.99 -3.25
N ARG A 49 -10.37 23.17 -2.19
CA ARG A 49 -9.86 21.79 -2.19
C ARG A 49 -10.38 20.92 -3.33
N SER A 50 -11.66 21.03 -3.69
CA SER A 50 -12.23 20.23 -4.79
C SER A 50 -11.73 20.67 -6.17
N ILE A 51 -11.18 21.90 -6.28
CA ILE A 51 -10.67 22.44 -7.55
C ILE A 51 -9.27 21.89 -7.83
N TYR A 52 -8.50 21.59 -6.78
CA TYR A 52 -7.10 21.16 -6.85
C TYR A 52 -6.90 19.66 -6.63
N GLU A 53 -7.99 18.88 -6.53
CA GLU A 53 -7.95 17.46 -6.18
C GLU A 53 -7.19 16.64 -7.23
N GLU A 54 -7.45 16.88 -8.52
CA GLU A 54 -6.80 16.18 -9.63
C GLU A 54 -5.30 16.50 -9.71
N GLU A 55 -4.93 17.76 -9.49
CA GLU A 55 -3.55 18.23 -9.55
C GLU A 55 -2.72 17.69 -8.40
N ILE A 56 -3.28 17.68 -7.18
CA ILE A 56 -2.61 17.10 -6.00
C ILE A 56 -2.38 15.62 -6.20
N VAL A 57 -3.31 14.92 -6.85
CA VAL A 57 -3.14 13.51 -7.20
C VAL A 57 -2.02 13.31 -8.20
N ILE A 58 -2.00 14.05 -9.31
CA ILE A 58 -0.93 13.96 -10.33
C ILE A 58 0.41 14.22 -9.67
N LEU A 59 0.49 15.27 -8.85
CA LEU A 59 1.73 15.65 -8.22
C LEU A 59 2.16 14.63 -7.16
N ALA A 60 1.22 14.13 -6.35
CA ALA A 60 1.49 13.02 -5.44
C ALA A 60 1.96 11.76 -6.18
N GLU A 61 1.47 11.47 -7.38
CA GLU A 61 1.98 10.34 -8.19
C GLU A 61 3.45 10.53 -8.53
N VAL A 62 3.81 11.69 -9.08
CA VAL A 62 5.19 11.95 -9.51
C VAL A 62 6.12 11.96 -8.30
N VAL A 63 5.71 12.62 -7.22
CA VAL A 63 6.49 12.78 -6.00
C VAL A 63 6.55 11.49 -5.16
N SER A 64 5.55 10.60 -5.26
CA SER A 64 5.52 9.33 -4.51
C SER A 64 6.73 8.43 -4.76
N THR A 65 7.46 8.65 -5.86
CA THR A 65 8.69 7.93 -6.16
C THR A 65 9.89 8.40 -5.33
N TYR A 66 9.86 9.64 -4.84
CA TYR A 66 10.98 10.29 -4.14
C TYR A 66 10.65 10.73 -2.70
N CYS A 67 9.39 10.74 -2.30
CA CYS A 67 9.00 11.23 -0.97
C CYS A 67 9.00 10.15 0.12
N ASP A 68 9.28 10.61 1.34
CA ASP A 68 9.18 9.82 2.56
C ASP A 68 7.76 9.87 3.15
N ASP A 69 7.51 8.92 4.06
CA ASP A 69 6.29 8.74 4.83
C ASP A 69 5.75 10.05 5.47
N ALA A 70 6.64 10.87 6.03
CA ALA A 70 6.29 12.09 6.76
C ALA A 70 5.61 13.14 5.87
N TYR A 71 6.04 13.27 4.62
CA TYR A 71 5.48 14.23 3.68
C TYR A 71 4.08 13.81 3.23
N PHE A 72 3.91 12.53 2.92
CA PHE A 72 2.64 12.03 2.42
C PHE A 72 1.53 12.11 3.48
N LEU A 73 1.88 12.08 4.76
CA LEU A 73 0.95 12.35 5.87
C LEU A 73 0.35 13.76 5.80
N GLN A 74 1.10 14.79 5.38
CA GLN A 74 0.57 16.15 5.24
C GLN A 74 -0.49 16.23 4.14
N VAL A 75 -0.24 15.53 3.02
CA VAL A 75 -1.21 15.42 1.91
C VAL A 75 -2.48 14.71 2.38
N LEU A 76 -2.34 13.64 3.17
CA LEU A 76 -3.47 12.90 3.74
C LEU A 76 -4.24 13.67 4.81
N GLN A 77 -3.65 14.63 5.51
CA GLN A 77 -4.40 15.51 6.42
C GLN A 77 -5.44 16.36 5.67
N LEU A 78 -5.16 16.70 4.41
CA LEU A 78 -6.06 17.50 3.58
C LEU A 78 -7.10 16.64 2.87
N TYR A 79 -6.70 15.43 2.45
CA TYR A 79 -7.52 14.49 1.69
C TYR A 79 -7.52 13.08 2.32
N PRO A 80 -8.06 12.92 3.55
CA PRO A 80 -7.87 11.71 4.36
C PRO A 80 -8.59 10.46 3.83
N GLN A 81 -9.51 10.62 2.89
CA GLN A 81 -10.31 9.52 2.33
C GLN A 81 -10.13 9.39 0.82
N HIS A 82 -9.22 10.15 0.21
CA HIS A 82 -9.05 10.12 -1.24
C HIS A 82 -8.43 8.78 -1.68
N PRO A 83 -9.11 7.99 -2.53
CA PRO A 83 -8.72 6.61 -2.85
C PRO A 83 -7.32 6.52 -3.44
N LYS A 84 -7.04 7.36 -4.44
CA LYS A 84 -5.76 7.36 -5.15
C LYS A 84 -4.59 7.80 -4.26
N LEU A 85 -4.77 8.80 -3.39
CA LEU A 85 -3.75 9.22 -2.42
C LEU A 85 -3.49 8.12 -1.38
N LEU A 86 -4.53 7.48 -0.84
CA LEU A 86 -4.37 6.35 0.07
C LEU A 86 -3.63 5.17 -0.59
N PHE A 87 -3.92 4.89 -1.86
CA PHE A 87 -3.18 3.89 -2.65
C PHE A 87 -1.69 4.24 -2.78
N LEU A 88 -1.37 5.48 -3.15
CA LEU A 88 0.02 5.95 -3.28
C LEU A 88 0.76 5.89 -1.94
N TYR A 89 0.10 6.29 -0.85
CA TYR A 89 0.66 6.17 0.49
C TYR A 89 0.99 4.72 0.86
N ALA A 90 0.06 3.80 0.60
CA ALA A 90 0.28 2.38 0.85
C ALA A 90 1.44 1.83 -0.01
N CYS A 91 1.64 2.33 -1.23
CA CYS A 91 2.79 2.00 -2.06
C CYS A 91 4.12 2.48 -1.45
N ILE A 92 4.16 3.70 -0.90
CA ILE A 92 5.33 4.24 -0.20
C ILE A 92 5.65 3.38 1.03
N LEU A 93 4.66 3.08 1.87
CA LEU A 93 4.83 2.24 3.05
C LEU A 93 5.37 0.84 2.70
N LEU A 94 4.89 0.24 1.61
CA LEU A 94 5.39 -1.04 1.11
C LEU A 94 6.85 -0.96 0.63
N ARG A 95 7.22 0.17 -0.01
CA ARG A 95 8.59 0.41 -0.49
C ARG A 95 9.57 0.56 0.67
N VAL A 96 9.21 1.35 1.69
CA VAL A 96 9.99 1.57 2.91
C VAL A 96 10.02 0.33 3.82
N GLY A 97 9.14 -0.65 3.59
CA GLY A 97 9.09 -1.91 4.35
C GLY A 97 8.24 -1.84 5.62
N LYS A 98 7.46 -0.78 5.80
CA LYS A 98 6.50 -0.63 6.90
C LYS A 98 5.22 -1.46 6.64
N LEU A 99 5.38 -2.78 6.52
CA LEU A 99 4.31 -3.71 6.11
C LEU A 99 3.02 -3.63 6.95
N PRO A 100 3.06 -3.54 8.30
CA PRO A 100 1.84 -3.47 9.11
C PRO A 100 1.01 -2.22 8.81
N PHE A 101 1.69 -1.08 8.61
CA PHE A 101 1.04 0.17 8.24
C PHE A 101 0.47 0.12 6.82
N ALA A 102 1.24 -0.41 5.87
CA ALA A 102 0.78 -0.60 4.49
C ALA A 102 -0.48 -1.47 4.42
N ARG A 103 -0.51 -2.58 5.18
CA ARG A 103 -1.68 -3.46 5.29
C ARG A 103 -2.90 -2.69 5.81
N ARG A 104 -2.76 -1.99 6.95
CA ARG A 104 -3.87 -1.28 7.58
C ARG A 104 -4.47 -0.18 6.67
N VAL A 105 -3.62 0.58 5.99
CA VAL A 105 -4.06 1.62 5.04
C VAL A 105 -4.77 0.98 3.85
N THR A 106 -4.24 -0.12 3.31
CA THR A 106 -4.83 -0.84 2.17
C THR A 106 -6.18 -1.44 2.54
N GLU A 107 -6.30 -2.09 3.71
CA GLU A 107 -7.56 -2.64 4.23
C GLU A 107 -8.62 -1.55 4.43
N LYS A 108 -8.23 -0.42 5.05
CA LYS A 108 -9.11 0.73 5.20
C LYS A 108 -9.60 1.24 3.84
N SER A 109 -8.71 1.32 2.86
CA SER A 109 -9.06 1.79 1.50
C SER A 109 -9.99 0.80 0.78
N LEU A 110 -9.74 -0.50 0.88
CA LEU A 110 -10.59 -1.54 0.31
C LEU A 110 -11.97 -1.61 0.98
N SER A 111 -12.10 -1.20 2.24
CA SER A 111 -13.42 -1.13 2.89
C SER A 111 -14.34 -0.07 2.26
N VAL A 112 -13.76 0.96 1.63
CA VAL A 112 -14.49 2.02 0.92
C VAL A 112 -14.55 1.73 -0.59
N TYR A 113 -13.49 1.16 -1.16
CA TYR A 113 -13.32 0.90 -2.59
C TYR A 113 -13.01 -0.59 -2.85
N PRO A 114 -13.97 -1.49 -2.63
CA PRO A 114 -13.73 -2.94 -2.63
C PRO A 114 -13.37 -3.53 -4.00
N THR A 115 -13.68 -2.83 -5.09
CA THR A 115 -13.44 -3.28 -6.47
C THR A 115 -12.23 -2.61 -7.14
N ASP A 116 -11.45 -1.80 -6.41
CA ASP A 116 -10.25 -1.19 -6.98
C ASP A 116 -9.14 -2.24 -7.16
N LEU A 117 -8.92 -2.63 -8.42
CA LEU A 117 -7.93 -3.64 -8.81
C LEU A 117 -6.50 -3.29 -8.34
N ARG A 118 -6.16 -2.00 -8.23
CA ARG A 118 -4.82 -1.57 -7.79
C ARG A 118 -4.64 -1.82 -6.31
N LEU A 119 -5.67 -1.61 -5.49
CA LEU A 119 -5.64 -1.90 -4.06
C LEU A 119 -5.62 -3.41 -3.80
N LEU A 120 -6.33 -4.20 -4.60
CA LEU A 120 -6.30 -5.67 -4.52
C LEU A 120 -4.91 -6.21 -4.87
N ASP A 121 -4.29 -5.75 -5.97
CA ASP A 121 -2.90 -6.09 -6.32
C ASP A 121 -1.92 -5.72 -5.19
N LEU A 122 -2.06 -4.51 -4.64
CA LEU A 122 -1.21 -4.04 -3.56
C LEU A 122 -1.36 -4.89 -2.29
N GLN A 123 -2.58 -5.31 -1.95
CA GLN A 123 -2.84 -6.21 -0.82
C GLN A 123 -2.11 -7.55 -1.00
N GLU A 124 -2.16 -8.13 -2.20
CA GLU A 124 -1.44 -9.37 -2.51
C GLU A 124 0.08 -9.17 -2.43
N ARG A 125 0.62 -8.08 -2.97
CA ARG A 125 2.05 -7.75 -2.84
C ARG A 125 2.49 -7.61 -1.38
N ILE A 126 1.67 -6.98 -0.54
CA ILE A 126 1.93 -6.88 0.91
C ILE A 126 1.93 -8.28 1.55
N ARG A 127 0.97 -9.15 1.20
CA ARG A 127 0.92 -10.54 1.69
C ARG A 127 2.16 -11.32 1.28
N PHE A 128 2.58 -11.25 0.02
CA PHE A 128 3.79 -11.92 -0.48
C PHE A 128 5.06 -11.42 0.21
N LYS A 129 5.15 -10.14 0.57
CA LYS A 129 6.28 -9.63 1.36
C LYS A 129 6.24 -10.05 2.83
N SER A 130 5.06 -10.42 3.35
CA SER A 130 4.88 -10.82 4.74
C SER A 130 5.22 -12.30 4.99
N VAL A 131 5.41 -13.09 3.93
CA VAL A 131 5.71 -14.52 4.00
C VAL A 131 6.99 -14.79 3.23
N ASP A 132 8.00 -15.38 3.88
CA ASP A 132 9.24 -15.70 3.17
C ASP A 132 8.99 -16.67 2.02
N ARG A 133 9.69 -16.45 0.89
CA ARG A 133 9.53 -17.24 -0.34
C ARG A 133 9.76 -18.75 -0.14
N TRP A 134 10.59 -19.14 0.81
CA TRP A 134 10.87 -20.55 1.09
C TRP A 134 9.64 -21.29 1.64
N HIS A 135 8.68 -20.59 2.26
CA HIS A 135 7.42 -21.20 2.71
C HIS A 135 6.61 -21.77 1.54
N PHE A 136 6.63 -21.15 0.34
CA PHE A 136 5.89 -21.69 -0.81
C PHE A 136 6.52 -22.99 -1.33
N ARG A 137 7.85 -23.04 -1.41
CA ARG A 137 8.57 -24.28 -1.76
C ARG A 137 8.34 -25.35 -0.70
N MET A 138 8.34 -24.96 0.57
CA MET A 138 7.98 -25.82 1.67
C MET A 138 6.57 -26.38 1.45
N LEU A 139 5.53 -25.54 1.37
CA LEU A 139 4.14 -25.98 1.24
C LEU A 139 3.85 -26.79 -0.02
N ASN A 140 4.56 -26.56 -1.13
CA ASN A 140 4.37 -27.29 -2.38
C ASN A 140 5.17 -28.60 -2.48
N ASP A 141 5.97 -28.96 -1.47
CA ASP A 141 6.69 -30.23 -1.43
C ASP A 141 5.73 -31.39 -1.13
N LYS A 142 5.15 -31.96 -2.20
CA LYS A 142 4.16 -33.03 -2.11
C LYS A 142 4.70 -34.28 -1.44
N VAL A 143 5.96 -34.64 -1.70
CA VAL A 143 6.57 -35.85 -1.14
C VAL A 143 6.72 -35.69 0.36
N ARG A 144 7.32 -34.57 0.81
CA ARG A 144 7.47 -34.28 2.23
C ARG A 144 6.13 -34.21 2.93
N ASN A 145 5.15 -33.48 2.37
CA ASN A 145 3.81 -33.36 2.95
C ASN A 145 3.11 -34.72 3.08
N GLN A 146 3.21 -35.59 2.07
CA GLN A 146 2.63 -36.93 2.13
C GLN A 146 3.30 -37.79 3.21
N CYS A 147 4.63 -37.70 3.36
CA CYS A 147 5.34 -38.38 4.44
C CYS A 147 4.89 -37.90 5.82
N TYR A 148 4.74 -36.59 6.02
CA TYR A 148 4.21 -36.01 7.27
C TYR A 148 2.78 -36.50 7.55
N TYR A 149 1.88 -36.42 6.57
CA TYR A 149 0.52 -36.94 6.68
C TYR A 149 0.52 -38.40 7.13
N ASN A 150 1.24 -39.26 6.40
CA ASN A 150 1.27 -40.69 6.68
C ASN A 150 1.81 -40.99 8.09
N ALA A 151 2.81 -40.25 8.55
CA ALA A 151 3.37 -40.41 9.89
C ALA A 151 2.36 -40.03 10.98
N ILE A 152 1.67 -38.90 10.81
CA ILE A 152 0.62 -38.42 11.73
C ILE A 152 -0.56 -39.40 11.74
N SER A 153 -1.09 -39.76 10.57
CA SER A 153 -2.24 -40.66 10.44
C SER A 153 -1.98 -42.02 11.08
N ARG A 154 -0.78 -42.61 10.89
CA ARG A 154 -0.41 -43.87 11.54
C ARG A 154 -0.44 -43.79 13.07
N LYS A 155 -0.01 -42.66 13.66
CA LYS A 155 -0.02 -42.47 15.10
C LYS A 155 -1.44 -42.26 15.63
N ILE A 156 -2.26 -41.50 14.92
CA ILE A 156 -3.68 -41.32 15.26
C ILE A 156 -4.42 -42.66 15.22
N SER A 157 -4.24 -43.46 14.16
CA SER A 157 -4.83 -44.80 14.06
C SER A 157 -4.34 -45.74 15.18
N GLY A 158 -3.14 -45.52 15.72
CA GLY A 158 -2.61 -46.22 16.89
C GLY A 158 -3.16 -45.73 18.24
N GLY A 159 -4.13 -44.80 18.24
CA GLY A 159 -4.78 -44.28 19.46
C GLY A 159 -4.11 -43.05 20.08
N CYS A 160 -3.06 -42.49 19.46
CA CYS A 160 -2.47 -41.24 19.94
C CYS A 160 -3.45 -40.08 19.72
N LYS A 161 -3.81 -39.38 20.80
CA LYS A 161 -4.72 -38.22 20.78
C LYS A 161 -3.99 -36.87 20.80
N THR A 162 -2.68 -36.89 20.95
CA THR A 162 -1.86 -35.68 21.08
C THR A 162 -0.69 -35.78 20.12
N VAL A 163 -0.46 -34.70 19.38
CA VAL A 163 0.66 -34.55 18.45
C VAL A 163 1.44 -33.30 18.86
N LEU A 164 2.75 -33.43 18.98
CA LEU A 164 3.68 -32.33 19.26
C LEU A 164 4.58 -32.14 18.04
N ASP A 165 4.47 -30.99 17.39
CA ASP A 165 5.32 -30.62 16.26
C ASP A 165 6.53 -29.81 16.76
N ILE A 166 7.69 -30.46 16.83
CA ILE A 166 8.94 -29.84 17.31
C ILE A 166 9.65 -29.19 16.12
N GLY A 167 9.87 -27.88 16.20
CA GLY A 167 10.51 -27.11 15.12
C GLY A 167 9.54 -26.68 14.01
N CYS A 168 8.26 -26.49 14.35
CA CYS A 168 7.19 -26.17 13.40
C CYS A 168 7.33 -24.82 12.66
N GLY A 169 8.26 -23.95 13.08
CA GLY A 169 8.44 -22.62 12.54
C GLY A 169 7.17 -21.78 12.67
N THR A 170 6.60 -21.37 11.53
CA THR A 170 5.32 -20.64 11.47
C THR A 170 4.09 -21.52 11.72
N GLY A 171 4.26 -22.84 11.89
CA GLY A 171 3.18 -23.79 12.19
C GLY A 171 2.25 -24.10 11.01
N VAL A 172 2.48 -23.50 9.84
CA VAL A 172 1.58 -23.56 8.68
C VAL A 172 1.39 -24.99 8.18
N LEU A 173 2.46 -25.78 8.14
CA LEU A 173 2.43 -27.16 7.63
C LEU A 173 1.54 -28.05 8.51
N SER A 174 1.68 -27.92 9.83
CA SER A 174 0.84 -28.62 10.80
C SER A 174 -0.63 -28.21 10.72
N GLN A 175 -0.91 -26.90 10.56
CA GLN A 175 -2.28 -26.43 10.35
C GLN A 175 -2.88 -26.97 9.05
N VAL A 176 -2.13 -26.94 7.95
CA VAL A 176 -2.59 -27.44 6.64
C VAL A 176 -2.88 -28.94 6.71
N GLN A 177 -2.00 -29.72 7.35
CA GLN A 177 -2.16 -31.16 7.46
C GLN A 177 -3.38 -31.58 8.30
N ILE A 178 -3.74 -30.77 9.31
CA ILE A 178 -4.87 -31.03 10.21
C ILE A 178 -6.20 -30.54 9.61
N LEU A 179 -6.21 -29.39 8.92
CA LEU A 179 -7.44 -28.74 8.47
C LEU A 179 -7.91 -29.11 7.06
N PHE A 180 -6.99 -29.46 6.15
CA PHE A 180 -7.31 -29.52 4.71
C PHE A 180 -7.08 -30.89 4.06
N TRP A 181 -6.61 -31.89 4.80
CA TRP A 181 -6.42 -33.22 4.24
C TRP A 181 -7.56 -34.15 4.68
N PRO A 182 -8.29 -34.78 3.74
CA PRO A 182 -9.37 -35.70 4.05
C PRO A 182 -8.90 -36.96 4.80
#